data_AF-A0A0M0GGS7-F1
#
_entry.id   AF-A0A0M0GGS7-F1
#
_cell.length_a   1.000
_cell.length_b   1.000
_cell.length_c   1.000
_cell.angle_alpha   90.00
_cell.angle_beta   90.00
_cell.angle_gamma   90.00
#
_symmetry.space_group_name_H-M   'P 1'
#
loop_
_entity.id
_entity.type
_entity.pdbx_description
1 polymer ?
#
loop_
_entity_poly.entity_id
_entity_poly.type
_entity_poly.pdbx_seq_one_letter_code
_entity_poly.pdbx_strand_id
1 'polypeptide(L)'
;MSEIYTYNDFLEDLKKRQIPLGHELIKNLSGILGEYVNPEKVGFFYGKNLFVDGEKLLYFFQENKIVEVKIQGRNVEFRVHKQKIVDVEFSHPFYQDSPANLKLTLENGEILEFDSKKDASSKNWYSSYVEAIKTIFKFILQ
;
A
#
# COMPACT_ATOMS: atom_id res chain seq x y z
N MET A 1 12.18 14.15 -9.45
CA MET A 1 11.46 14.00 -8.18
C MET A 1 10.57 12.78 -8.33
N SER A 2 10.67 11.78 -7.46
CA SER A 2 9.77 10.62 -7.49
C SER A 2 8.44 11.01 -6.87
N GLU A 3 7.38 10.91 -7.65
CA GLU A 3 6.03 11.18 -7.19
C GLU A 3 5.53 10.04 -6.29
N ILE A 4 4.78 10.42 -5.25
CA ILE A 4 4.14 9.47 -4.32
C ILE A 4 2.97 8.83 -5.07
N TYR A 5 2.95 7.51 -5.12
CA TYR A 5 1.86 6.76 -5.75
C TYR A 5 0.61 6.78 -4.86
N THR A 6 -0.46 7.39 -5.33
CA THR A 6 -1.69 7.60 -4.58
C THR A 6 -2.76 6.56 -4.89
N TYR A 7 -3.85 6.57 -4.12
CA TYR A 7 -5.01 5.74 -4.44
C TYR A 7 -5.62 6.11 -5.81
N ASN A 8 -5.64 7.39 -6.17
CA ASN A 8 -6.16 7.81 -7.48
C ASN A 8 -5.28 7.29 -8.62
N ASP A 9 -3.96 7.29 -8.46
CA ASP A 9 -3.04 6.70 -9.45
C ASP A 9 -3.31 5.21 -9.63
N PHE A 10 -3.54 4.49 -8.54
CA PHE A 10 -3.96 3.09 -8.58
C PHE A 10 -5.28 2.89 -9.34
N LEU A 11 -6.28 3.73 -9.10
CA LEU A 11 -7.56 3.67 -9.83
C LEU A 11 -7.38 3.94 -11.33
N GLU A 12 -6.49 4.87 -11.70
CA GLU A 12 -6.16 5.14 -13.09
C GLU A 12 -5.41 3.99 -13.76
N ASP A 13 -4.45 3.37 -13.05
CA ASP A 13 -3.70 2.23 -13.56
C ASP A 13 -4.57 0.97 -13.68
N LEU A 14 -5.57 0.79 -12.80
CA LEU A 14 -6.61 -0.21 -12.98
C LEU A 14 -7.40 0.03 -14.28
N LYS A 15 -7.86 1.26 -14.54
CA LYS A 15 -8.58 1.60 -15.79
C LYS A 15 -7.73 1.34 -17.04
N LYS A 16 -6.44 1.66 -16.97
CA LYS A 16 -5.46 1.42 -18.04
C LYS A 16 -5.01 -0.04 -18.15
N ARG A 17 -5.49 -0.92 -17.25
CA ARG A 17 -5.14 -2.36 -17.19
C ARG A 17 -3.65 -2.61 -16.99
N GLN A 18 -2.98 -1.73 -16.25
CA GLN A 18 -1.56 -1.89 -15.93
C GLN A 18 -1.31 -2.82 -14.73
N ILE A 19 -2.34 -3.06 -13.92
CA ILE A 19 -2.28 -4.01 -12.81
C ILE A 19 -2.66 -5.41 -13.32
N PRO A 20 -1.77 -6.43 -13.21
CA PRO A 20 -2.04 -7.81 -13.63
C PRO A 20 -3.10 -8.46 -12.72
N LEU A 21 -4.36 -8.23 -13.10
CA LEU A 21 -5.57 -8.80 -12.50
C LEU A 21 -6.51 -9.29 -13.61
N GLY A 22 -7.41 -10.21 -13.26
CA GLY A 22 -8.41 -10.70 -14.20
C GLY A 22 -9.34 -9.59 -14.70
N HIS A 23 -9.73 -9.66 -15.98
CA HIS A 23 -10.55 -8.62 -16.64
C HIS A 23 -11.86 -8.28 -15.90
N GLU A 24 -12.57 -9.29 -15.38
CA GLU A 24 -13.79 -9.07 -14.59
C GLU A 24 -13.50 -8.31 -13.29
N LEU A 25 -12.42 -8.67 -12.61
CA LEU A 25 -12.05 -8.02 -11.36
C LEU A 25 -11.64 -6.57 -11.61
N ILE A 26 -10.84 -6.26 -12.63
CA ILE A 26 -10.46 -4.88 -12.98
C ILE A 26 -11.68 -3.99 -13.16
N LYS A 27 -12.73 -4.48 -13.82
CA LYS A 27 -13.97 -3.71 -14.06
C LYS A 27 -14.72 -3.37 -12.78
N ASN A 28 -14.70 -4.26 -11.81
CA ASN A 28 -15.53 -4.16 -10.61
C ASN A 28 -14.76 -3.65 -9.39
N LEU A 29 -13.44 -3.77 -9.37
CA LEU A 29 -12.62 -3.51 -8.19
C LEU A 29 -12.74 -2.06 -7.69
N SER A 30 -12.83 -1.08 -8.58
CA SER A 30 -13.03 0.32 -8.18
C SER A 30 -14.37 0.52 -7.45
N GLY A 31 -15.44 -0.13 -7.92
CA GLY A 31 -16.74 -0.12 -7.26
C GLY A 31 -16.69 -0.81 -5.89
N ILE A 32 -16.10 -2.01 -5.84
CA ILE A 32 -15.92 -2.77 -4.60
C ILE A 32 -15.12 -1.96 -3.57
N LEU A 33 -14.01 -1.34 -3.98
CA LEU A 33 -13.22 -0.50 -3.08
C LEU A 33 -14.01 0.75 -2.64
N GLY A 34 -14.77 1.37 -3.54
CA GLY A 34 -15.59 2.55 -3.23
C GLY A 34 -16.69 2.30 -2.20
N GLU A 35 -17.18 1.06 -2.07
CA GLU A 35 -18.15 0.69 -1.03
C GLU A 35 -17.56 0.67 0.38
N TYR A 36 -16.26 0.38 0.52
CA TYR A 36 -15.62 0.14 1.82
C TYR A 36 -14.52 1.15 2.17
N VAL A 37 -13.98 1.87 1.18
CA VAL A 37 -12.89 2.83 1.33
C VAL A 37 -13.37 4.19 0.83
N ASN A 38 -13.56 5.14 1.76
CA ASN A 38 -13.80 6.53 1.40
C ASN A 38 -12.48 7.18 0.96
N PRO A 39 -12.32 7.58 -0.32
CA PRO A 39 -11.08 8.17 -0.83
C PRO A 39 -10.67 9.45 -0.11
N GLU A 40 -11.63 10.28 0.32
CA GLU A 40 -11.37 11.56 1.00
C GLU A 40 -10.73 11.40 2.38
N LYS A 41 -10.86 10.21 2.97
CA LYS A 41 -10.29 9.86 4.28
C LYS A 41 -8.96 9.14 4.19
N VAL A 42 -8.51 8.81 2.98
CA VAL A 42 -7.22 8.15 2.76
C VAL A 42 -6.12 9.19 2.83
N GLY A 43 -5.37 9.20 3.94
CA GLY A 43 -4.16 10.01 4.07
C GLY A 43 -3.04 9.47 3.19
N PHE A 44 -2.83 8.14 3.22
CA PHE A 44 -1.82 7.47 2.41
C PHE A 44 -2.29 6.13 1.85
N PHE A 45 -1.78 5.81 0.67
CA PHE A 45 -1.99 4.55 -0.01
C PHE A 45 -0.66 3.82 -0.20
N TYR A 46 -0.67 2.51 -0.03
CA TYR A 46 0.48 1.66 -0.33
C TYR A 46 0.01 0.33 -0.91
N GLY A 47 0.48 -0.05 -2.09
CA GLY A 47 0.19 -1.36 -2.66
C GLY A 47 1.43 -2.24 -2.67
N LYS A 48 1.35 -3.49 -2.22
CA LYS A 48 2.41 -4.49 -2.37
C LYS A 48 2.16 -5.33 -3.60
N ASN A 49 3.25 -5.66 -4.30
CA ASN A 49 3.26 -6.59 -5.42
C ASN A 49 2.35 -6.17 -6.58
N LEU A 50 2.02 -4.87 -6.69
CA LEU A 50 1.02 -4.35 -7.62
C LEU A 50 1.23 -4.81 -9.06
N PHE A 51 2.49 -4.88 -9.50
CA PHE A 51 2.87 -5.06 -10.90
C PHE A 51 3.38 -6.47 -11.24
N VAL A 52 3.18 -7.46 -10.35
CA VAL A 52 3.52 -8.86 -10.60
C VAL A 52 2.30 -9.76 -10.46
N ASP A 53 2.33 -10.94 -11.06
CA ASP A 53 1.26 -11.92 -10.91
C ASP A 53 1.12 -12.42 -9.46
N GLY A 54 -0.10 -12.81 -9.10
CA GLY A 54 -0.41 -13.34 -7.77
C GLY A 54 -1.07 -12.34 -6.83
N GLU A 55 -0.83 -12.54 -5.53
CA GLU A 55 -1.45 -11.79 -4.45
C GLU A 55 -1.03 -10.31 -4.45
N LYS A 56 -2.01 -9.42 -4.32
CA LYS A 56 -1.81 -7.98 -4.08
C LYS A 56 -2.31 -7.64 -2.69
N LEU A 57 -1.58 -6.78 -1.98
CA LEU A 57 -2.03 -6.20 -0.71
C LEU A 57 -2.11 -4.70 -0.87
N LEU A 58 -3.27 -4.12 -0.60
CA LEU A 58 -3.47 -2.67 -0.62
C LEU A 58 -3.65 -2.20 0.82
N TYR A 59 -2.97 -1.13 1.20
CA TYR A 59 -3.08 -0.51 2.51
C TYR A 59 -3.55 0.93 2.32
N PHE A 60 -4.67 1.25 2.97
CA PHE A 60 -5.24 2.58 3.02
C PHE A 60 -5.11 3.10 4.45
N PHE A 61 -4.15 4.00 4.66
CA PHE A 61 -3.92 4.66 5.94
C PHE A 61 -4.90 5.80 6.10
N GLN A 62 -5.69 5.74 7.18
CA GLN A 62 -6.62 6.77 7.60
C GLN A 62 -6.23 7.21 9.02
N GLU A 63 -6.75 8.35 9.47
CA GLU A 63 -6.39 8.98 10.76
C GLU A 63 -6.45 8.02 11.96
N ASN A 64 -7.39 7.06 11.98
CA ASN A 64 -7.62 6.18 13.12
C ASN A 64 -7.60 4.67 12.80
N LYS A 65 -7.25 4.29 11.58
CA LYS A 65 -7.26 2.89 11.14
C LYS A 65 -6.45 2.68 9.87
N ILE A 66 -6.06 1.44 9.65
CA ILE A 66 -5.50 0.98 8.38
C ILE A 66 -6.49 -0.01 7.78
N VAL A 67 -6.96 0.24 6.56
CA VAL A 67 -7.73 -0.75 5.79
C VAL A 67 -6.76 -1.51 4.92
N GLU A 68 -6.68 -2.82 5.13
CA GLU A 68 -5.92 -3.76 4.31
C GLU A 68 -6.88 -4.48 3.36
N VAL A 69 -6.52 -4.55 2.09
CA VAL A 69 -7.27 -5.29 1.07
C VAL A 69 -6.35 -6.29 0.41
N LYS A 70 -6.68 -7.57 0.58
CA LYS A 70 -5.98 -8.68 -0.04
C LYS A 70 -6.73 -9.11 -1.30
N ILE A 71 -6.02 -9.16 -2.41
CA ILE A 71 -6.56 -9.57 -3.71
C ILE A 71 -5.81 -10.81 -4.17
N GLN A 72 -6.53 -11.93 -4.32
CA GLN A 72 -5.97 -13.19 -4.79
C GLN A 72 -6.93 -13.87 -5.78
N GLY A 73 -6.55 -13.92 -7.05
CA GLY A 73 -7.42 -14.41 -8.11
C GLY A 73 -8.66 -13.54 -8.27
N ARG A 74 -9.84 -14.08 -7.92
CA ARG A 74 -11.12 -13.36 -7.93
C ARG A 74 -11.58 -12.93 -6.52
N ASN A 75 -10.85 -13.34 -5.49
CA ASN A 75 -11.22 -13.04 -4.11
C ASN A 75 -10.64 -11.68 -3.72
N VAL A 76 -11.48 -10.88 -3.06
CA VAL A 76 -11.11 -9.60 -2.46
C VAL A 76 -11.51 -9.65 -1.00
N GLU A 77 -10.53 -9.61 -0.11
CA GLU A 77 -10.72 -9.71 1.33
C GLU A 77 -10.34 -8.38 1.98
N PHE A 78 -11.20 -7.89 2.86
CA PHE A 78 -10.98 -6.66 3.61
C PHE A 78 -10.66 -6.99 5.07
N ARG A 79 -9.59 -6.39 5.59
CA ARG A 79 -9.25 -6.36 7.01
C ARG A 79 -9.12 -4.92 7.46
N VAL A 80 -9.61 -4.61 8.66
CA VAL A 80 -9.48 -3.28 9.25
C VAL A 80 -8.71 -3.37 10.54
N HIS A 81 -7.56 -2.71 10.57
CA HIS A 81 -6.72 -2.54 11.75
C HIS A 81 -7.15 -1.25 12.45
N LYS A 82 -7.85 -1.38 13.58
CA LYS A 82 -8.26 -0.24 14.44
C LYS A 82 -7.35 -0.07 15.65
N GLN A 83 -6.44 -1.01 15.83
CA GLN A 83 -5.48 -1.05 16.92
C GLN A 83 -4.52 0.12 16.79
N LYS A 84 -4.06 0.62 17.94
CA LYS A 84 -3.01 1.62 17.96
C LYS A 84 -1.70 0.99 17.48
N ILE A 85 -0.91 1.78 16.77
CA ILE A 85 0.50 1.46 16.51
C ILE A 85 1.26 1.76 17.81
N VAL A 86 1.90 0.74 18.38
CA VAL A 86 2.61 0.83 19.66
C VAL A 86 4.13 0.93 19.49
N ASP A 87 4.64 0.50 18.34
CA ASP A 87 6.05 0.61 17.99
C ASP A 87 6.23 0.78 16.47
N VAL A 88 7.25 1.54 16.09
CA VAL A 88 7.54 1.93 14.71
C VAL A 88 9.04 1.83 14.47
N GLU A 89 9.46 0.91 13.61
CA GLU A 89 10.85 0.79 13.18
C GLU A 89 10.98 1.26 11.73
N PHE A 90 11.86 2.22 11.48
CA PHE A 90 12.14 2.72 10.12
C PHE A 90 13.63 2.63 9.80
N SER A 91 13.96 1.97 8.69
CA SER A 91 15.31 1.91 8.13
C SER A 91 15.42 2.90 6.97
N HIS A 92 16.21 3.96 7.17
CA HIS A 92 16.45 4.95 6.13
C HIS A 92 17.44 4.43 5.08
N PRO A 93 17.17 4.63 3.78
CA PRO A 93 18.10 4.24 2.73
C PRO A 93 19.27 5.24 2.63
N PHE A 94 20.48 4.84 3.02
CA PHE A 94 21.67 5.70 2.93
C PHE A 94 22.31 5.74 1.53
N TYR A 95 22.18 4.66 0.77
CA TYR A 95 22.67 4.56 -0.60
C TYR A 95 21.52 4.49 -1.60
N GLN A 96 21.80 4.85 -2.86
CA GLN A 96 20.80 4.94 -3.93
C GLN A 96 20.02 3.61 -4.14
N ASP A 97 20.67 2.47 -3.89
CA ASP A 97 20.07 1.13 -4.04
C ASP A 97 19.68 0.47 -2.70
N SER A 98 19.82 1.17 -1.58
CA SER A 98 19.42 0.65 -0.26
C SER A 98 17.92 0.80 -0.07
N PRO A 99 17.20 -0.26 0.37
CA PRO A 99 15.76 -0.19 0.59
C PRO A 99 15.40 0.74 1.75
N ALA A 100 14.24 1.37 1.65
CA ALA A 100 13.54 1.87 2.81
C ALA A 100 12.70 0.72 3.38
N ASN A 101 12.78 0.48 4.68
CA ASN A 101 11.94 -0.49 5.35
C ASN A 101 11.17 0.18 6.49
N LEU A 102 9.90 -0.18 6.65
CA LEU A 102 9.06 0.26 7.75
C LEU A 102 8.37 -0.94 8.36
N LYS A 103 8.39 -1.02 9.68
CA LYS A 103 7.70 -2.04 10.45
C LYS A 103 6.84 -1.35 11.49
N LEU A 104 5.55 -1.66 11.47
CA LEU A 104 4.56 -1.16 12.41
C LEU A 104 4.12 -2.31 13.30
N THR A 105 4.31 -2.18 14.61
CA THR A 105 3.78 -3.14 15.58
C THR A 105 2.50 -2.57 16.17
N LEU A 106 1.41 -3.30 16.05
CA LEU A 106 0.10 -2.95 16.60
C LEU A 106 -0.04 -3.46 18.04
N GLU A 107 -0.96 -2.86 18.81
CA GLU A 107 -1.16 -3.21 20.23
C GLU A 107 -1.55 -4.67 20.47
N ASN A 108 -2.12 -5.34 19.47
CA ASN A 108 -2.46 -6.76 19.49
C ASN A 108 -1.25 -7.67 19.18
N GLY A 109 -0.07 -7.12 18.95
CA GLY A 109 1.15 -7.83 18.57
C GLY A 109 1.26 -8.13 17.07
N GLU A 110 0.28 -7.73 16.25
CA GLU A 110 0.36 -7.87 14.79
C GLU A 110 1.41 -6.91 14.22
N ILE A 111 2.12 -7.36 13.19
CA ILE A 111 3.22 -6.62 12.58
C ILE A 111 2.90 -6.39 11.10
N LEU A 112 2.90 -5.13 10.68
CA LEU A 112 2.81 -4.72 9.28
C LEU A 112 4.20 -4.29 8.80
N GLU A 113 4.77 -5.03 7.85
CA GLU A 113 6.10 -4.75 7.29
C GLU A 113 6.00 -4.21 5.87
N PHE A 114 6.80 -3.22 5.52
CA PHE A 114 6.87 -2.61 4.19
C PHE A 114 8.34 -2.53 3.77
N ASP A 115 8.66 -3.02 2.57
CA ASP A 115 10.02 -3.10 2.03
C ASP A 115 10.00 -2.55 0.60
N SER A 116 10.59 -1.37 0.41
CA SER A 116 10.49 -0.67 -0.87
C SER A 116 11.06 -1.45 -2.05
N LYS A 117 11.99 -2.37 -1.80
CA LYS A 117 12.64 -3.17 -2.86
C LYS A 117 11.81 -4.40 -3.21
N LYS A 118 11.28 -5.09 -2.20
CA LYS A 118 10.44 -6.27 -2.42
C LYS A 118 9.08 -5.87 -3.00
N ASP A 119 8.47 -4.85 -2.41
CA ASP A 119 7.07 -4.51 -2.68
C ASP A 119 6.88 -3.79 -4.03
N ALA A 120 7.88 -3.05 -4.50
CA ALA A 120 7.85 -2.37 -5.80
C ALA A 120 7.81 -3.36 -6.97
N SER A 121 8.37 -4.57 -6.76
CA SER A 121 8.50 -5.66 -7.74
C SER A 121 9.21 -5.33 -9.07
N SER A 122 9.57 -4.07 -9.30
CA SER A 122 10.39 -3.61 -10.43
C SER A 122 11.22 -2.38 -10.05
N LYS A 123 12.36 -2.21 -10.72
CA LYS A 123 13.27 -1.07 -10.47
C LYS A 123 12.63 0.29 -10.78
N ASN A 124 11.66 0.33 -11.69
CA ASN A 124 11.05 1.59 -12.13
C ASN A 124 10.17 2.21 -11.03
N TRP A 125 9.58 1.39 -10.17
CA TRP A 125 8.72 1.85 -9.07
C TRP A 125 9.45 2.03 -7.75
N TYR A 126 10.70 1.55 -7.68
CA TYR A 126 11.49 1.54 -6.46
C TYR A 126 11.56 2.91 -5.75
N SER A 127 11.83 3.98 -6.50
CA SER A 127 11.92 5.33 -5.94
C SER A 127 10.60 5.82 -5.35
N SER A 128 9.47 5.56 -6.02
CA SER A 128 8.12 5.87 -5.51
C SER A 128 7.81 5.09 -4.23
N TYR A 129 8.23 3.83 -4.13
CA TYR A 129 8.04 3.04 -2.91
C TYR A 129 8.91 3.51 -1.75
N VAL A 130 10.15 3.94 -2.02
CA VAL A 130 11.00 4.57 -1.01
C VAL A 130 10.34 5.83 -0.45
N GLU A 131 9.85 6.71 -1.32
CA GLU A 131 9.16 7.94 -0.88
C GLU A 131 7.82 7.65 -0.20
N ALA A 132 7.07 6.65 -0.65
CA ALA A 132 5.84 6.22 0.01
C ALA A 132 6.11 5.78 1.46
N ILE A 133 7.12 4.91 1.68
CA ILE A 133 7.48 4.45 3.04
C ILE A 133 7.93 5.62 3.91
N LYS A 134 8.80 6.50 3.41
CA LYS A 134 9.24 7.69 4.15
C LYS A 134 8.06 8.58 4.54
N THR A 135 7.07 8.70 3.65
CA THR A 135 5.92 9.57 3.88
C THR A 135 4.94 8.95 4.89
N ILE A 136 4.69 7.64 4.81
CA ILE A 136 3.92 6.91 5.83
C ILE A 136 4.59 7.05 7.20
N PHE A 137 5.91 6.89 7.29
CA PHE A 137 6.63 7.08 8.54
C PHE A 137 6.45 8.49 9.11
N LYS A 138 6.59 9.54 8.28
CA LYS A 138 6.34 10.93 8.70
C LYS A 138 4.90 11.17 9.15
N PHE A 139 3.92 10.57 8.48
CA PHE A 139 2.51 10.69 8.83
C PHE A 139 2.20 10.08 10.21
N ILE A 140 2.82 8.96 10.53
CA ILE A 140 2.63 8.27 11.82
C ILE A 140 3.25 9.05 12.99
N LEU A 141 4.28 9.86 12.74
CA LEU A 141 4.95 10.68 13.77
C LEU A 141 4.20 11.97 14.15
N GLN A 142 3.17 12.36 13.39
CA GLN A 142 2.37 13.58 13.64
C GLN A 142 1.32 13.34 14.72
#